data_AF-A0A160PKA7-F1
#
_entry.id   AF-A0A160PKA7-F1
#
_cell.length_a   1.000
_cell.length_b   1.000
_cell.length_c   1.000
_cell.angle_alpha   90.00
_cell.angle_beta   90.00
_cell.angle_gamma   90.00
#
_symmetry.space_group_name_H-M   'P 1'
#
loop_
_entity.id
_entity.type
_entity.pdbx_description
1 polymer ?
#
loop_
_entity_poly.entity_id
_entity_poly.type
_entity_poly.pdbx_seq_one_letter_code
_entity_poly.pdbx_strand_id
1 'polypeptide(L)'
;MNVDYVPVADLTTAAEMIARQKEIRRRQEEAGRKLKALQPKPVLVEAEQEPAETAPPPAALPQGSSDLRDALARLPRSIIRRVAAQHGVTFDDIVGEDRSVQFVTARHAAIRAVREAHPTFSIKRLGRIFGGRDPSSIRNALGLNPRPRSANRQKSGVVCAEAPSPMQIIEDTSRKYSVAPHDVIGRCYVEAVSLARHEAVANIRAAHPEMTARQIGNLFDGRSDNFVAHCLAYMRRAA
;
A
#
# COMPACT_ATOMS: atom_id res chain seq x y z
N MET A 1 14.55 35.14 -2.65
CA MET A 1 15.55 34.64 -3.63
C MET A 1 14.80 34.25 -4.89
N ASN A 2 14.83 35.10 -5.92
CA ASN A 2 14.19 34.79 -7.20
C ASN A 2 15.09 33.81 -7.94
N VAL A 3 14.57 32.62 -8.23
CA VAL A 3 15.29 31.60 -9.00
C VAL A 3 14.92 31.83 -10.45
N ASP A 4 15.88 32.25 -11.27
CA ASP A 4 15.69 32.41 -12.72
C ASP A 4 15.25 31.07 -13.33
N TYR A 5 13.98 31.00 -13.71
CA TYR A 5 13.38 29.83 -14.33
C TYR A 5 13.74 29.83 -15.81
N VAL A 6 14.79 29.08 -16.19
CA VAL A 6 15.09 28.80 -17.59
C VAL A 6 14.16 27.69 -18.08
N PRO A 7 13.26 27.96 -19.05
CA PRO A 7 12.31 26.99 -19.57
C PRO A 7 13.02 25.77 -20.16
N VAL A 8 12.41 24.60 -20.02
CA VAL A 8 13.00 23.28 -20.37
C VAL A 8 13.13 23.07 -21.89
N ALA A 9 12.63 23.99 -22.70
CA ALA A 9 12.52 23.84 -24.15
C ALA A 9 13.87 23.83 -24.90
N ASP A 10 14.97 24.29 -24.30
CA ASP A 10 16.26 24.45 -25.00
C ASP A 10 17.33 23.39 -24.64
N LEU A 11 16.97 22.35 -23.88
CA LEU A 11 17.91 21.25 -23.56
C LEU A 11 17.81 20.15 -24.62
N THR A 12 18.65 20.23 -25.65
CA THR A 12 18.55 19.38 -26.84
C THR A 12 19.19 18.00 -26.69
N THR A 13 19.96 17.76 -25.61
CA THR A 13 20.63 16.47 -25.41
C THR A 13 20.29 15.81 -24.06
N ALA A 14 20.13 14.48 -24.08
CA ALA A 14 19.89 13.68 -22.87
C ALA A 14 21.00 13.86 -21.81
N ALA A 15 22.22 14.13 -22.25
CA ALA A 15 23.37 14.41 -21.38
C ALA A 15 23.15 15.69 -20.54
N GLU A 16 22.62 16.76 -21.13
CA GLU A 16 22.34 18.02 -20.43
C GLU A 16 21.20 17.87 -19.42
N MET A 17 20.17 17.07 -19.75
CA MET A 17 19.10 16.74 -18.79
C MET A 17 19.65 15.98 -17.58
N ILE A 18 20.51 14.99 -17.80
CA ILE A 18 21.13 14.20 -16.72
C ILE A 18 22.01 15.09 -15.85
N ALA A 19 22.81 15.99 -16.45
CA ALA A 19 23.63 16.95 -15.72
C ALA A 19 22.77 17.89 -14.86
N ARG A 20 21.65 18.39 -15.40
CA ARG A 20 20.72 19.27 -14.67
C ARG A 20 20.02 18.55 -13.53
N GLN A 21 19.60 17.29 -13.72
CA GLN A 21 19.00 16.49 -12.64
C GLN A 21 19.98 16.23 -11.49
N LYS A 22 21.26 15.95 -11.81
CA LYS A 22 22.32 15.80 -10.80
C LYS A 22 22.54 17.10 -10.03
N GLU A 23 22.53 18.25 -10.71
CA GLU A 23 22.71 19.55 -10.06
C GLU A 23 21.54 19.90 -9.14
N ILE A 24 20.30 19.66 -9.58
CA ILE A 24 19.11 19.86 -8.74
C ILE A 24 19.19 18.99 -7.49
N ARG A 25 19.58 17.71 -7.64
CA ARG A 25 19.72 16.78 -6.51
C ARG A 25 20.81 17.24 -5.54
N ARG A 26 21.98 17.67 -6.02
CA ARG A 26 23.06 18.22 -5.18
C ARG A 26 22.58 19.42 -4.37
N ARG A 27 21.85 20.33 -5.02
CA ARG A 27 21.32 21.55 -4.37
C ARG A 27 20.26 21.22 -3.31
N GLN A 28 19.43 20.21 -3.55
CA GLN A 28 18.46 19.72 -2.57
C GLN A 28 19.14 19.06 -1.37
N GLU A 29 20.19 18.28 -1.58
CA GLU A 29 20.95 17.63 -0.50
C GLU A 29 21.68 18.67 0.38
N GLU A 30 22.26 19.71 -0.23
CA GLU A 30 22.86 20.83 0.50
C GLU A 30 21.84 21.63 1.32
N ALA A 31 20.66 21.91 0.75
CA ALA A 31 19.57 22.58 1.46
C ALA A 31 19.05 21.73 2.63
N GLY A 32 18.90 20.41 2.42
CA GLY A 32 18.52 19.46 3.47
C GLY A 32 19.54 19.39 4.62
N ARG A 33 20.84 19.41 4.30
CA ARG A 33 21.90 19.47 5.33
C ARG A 33 21.85 20.76 6.14
N LYS A 34 21.65 21.91 5.50
CA LYS A 34 21.52 23.20 6.19
C LYS A 34 20.30 23.23 7.11
N LEU A 35 19.15 22.73 6.65
CA LEU A 35 17.94 22.64 7.47
C LEU A 35 18.12 21.68 8.66
N LYS A 36 18.82 20.55 8.49
CA LYS A 36 19.10 19.61 9.58
C LYS A 36 20.07 20.18 10.61
N ALA A 37 21.03 21.01 10.19
CA ALA A 37 21.94 21.71 11.10
C ALA A 37 21.25 22.84 11.90
N LEU A 38 20.19 23.42 11.35
CA LEU A 38 19.37 24.45 12.00
C LEU A 38 18.28 23.89 12.91
N GLN A 39 18.03 22.57 12.91
CA GLN A 39 17.15 21.99 13.92
C GLN A 39 17.83 22.18 15.28
N PRO A 40 17.28 23.01 16.18
CA PRO A 40 17.87 23.20 17.49
C PRO A 40 17.93 21.83 18.15
N LYS A 41 19.14 21.43 18.55
CA LYS A 41 19.37 20.25 19.37
C LYS A 41 18.33 20.32 20.49
N PRO A 42 17.46 19.31 20.66
CA PRO A 42 16.42 19.37 21.68
C PRO A 42 17.14 19.70 22.98
N VAL A 43 16.85 20.89 23.51
CA VAL A 43 17.31 21.29 24.82
C VAL A 43 16.73 20.23 25.73
N LEU A 44 17.60 19.32 26.18
CA LEU A 44 17.33 18.51 27.34
C LEU A 44 17.07 19.54 28.42
N VAL A 45 15.79 19.83 28.67
CA VAL A 45 15.36 20.41 29.92
C VAL A 45 15.70 19.33 30.92
N GLU A 46 16.94 19.38 31.40
CA GLU A 46 17.35 18.77 32.64
C GLU A 46 16.41 19.38 33.67
N ALA A 47 15.29 18.69 33.88
CA ALA A 47 14.44 18.93 35.02
C ALA A 47 15.35 18.74 36.23
N GLU A 48 15.79 19.86 36.78
CA GLU A 48 16.24 19.97 38.16
C GLU A 48 15.19 19.26 38.99
N GLN A 49 15.49 18.00 39.34
CA GLN A 49 14.76 17.26 40.35
C GLN A 49 15.11 17.96 41.65
N GLU A 50 14.23 18.87 42.07
CA GLU A 50 14.25 19.33 43.44
C GLU A 50 14.22 18.11 44.37
N PRO A 51 15.11 18.05 45.38
CA PRO A 51 15.15 16.95 46.32
C PRO A 51 13.82 16.89 47.06
N ALA A 52 13.18 15.71 46.99
CA ALA A 52 11.93 15.38 47.64
C ALA A 52 12.00 15.69 49.15
N GLU A 53 11.42 16.83 49.52
CA GLU A 53 10.96 17.09 50.88
C GLU A 53 9.88 16.05 51.19
N THR A 54 10.18 15.20 52.17
CA THR A 54 9.30 14.13 52.67
C THR A 54 8.01 14.73 53.23
N ALA A 55 7.01 14.86 52.37
CA ALA A 55 5.65 15.12 52.76
C ALA A 55 5.11 13.92 53.58
N PRO A 56 4.39 14.17 54.69
CA PRO A 56 3.81 13.11 55.51
C PRO A 56 2.88 12.21 54.69
N PRO A 57 2.76 10.91 55.03
CA PRO A 57 1.92 9.97 54.31
C PRO A 57 0.49 10.53 54.19
N PRO A 58 -0.07 10.66 52.98
CA PRO A 58 -1.39 11.24 52.80
C PRO A 58 -2.40 10.39 53.55
N ALA A 59 -3.13 11.04 54.46
CA ALA A 59 -4.27 10.50 55.15
C ALA A 59 -5.15 9.72 54.17
N ALA A 60 -5.44 8.45 54.51
CA ALA A 60 -6.17 7.50 53.68
C ALA A 60 -7.41 8.17 53.06
N LEU A 61 -7.33 8.42 51.75
CA LEU A 61 -8.45 8.96 50.98
C LEU A 61 -9.66 8.03 51.18
N PRO A 62 -10.86 8.58 51.39
CA PRO A 62 -12.07 7.79 51.58
C PRO A 62 -12.23 6.80 50.42
N GLN A 63 -12.55 5.55 50.74
CA GLN A 63 -12.83 4.47 49.79
C GLN A 63 -14.16 4.72 49.06
N GLY A 64 -14.25 5.85 48.34
CA GLY A 64 -15.39 6.22 47.52
C GLY A 64 -15.61 5.17 46.42
N SER A 65 -16.81 4.59 46.45
CA SER A 65 -17.48 3.71 45.49
C SER A 65 -16.60 3.20 44.33
N SER A 66 -16.24 1.92 44.41
CA SER A 66 -15.61 1.12 43.34
C SER A 66 -16.20 1.38 41.95
N ASP A 67 -17.51 1.59 41.89
CA ASP A 67 -18.26 1.73 40.64
C ASP A 67 -17.86 2.97 39.83
N LEU A 68 -17.52 4.08 40.49
CA LEU A 68 -17.04 5.29 39.82
C LEU A 68 -15.64 5.10 39.26
N ARG A 69 -14.76 4.39 40.00
CA ARG A 69 -13.41 4.09 39.53
C ARG A 69 -13.46 3.18 38.31
N ASP A 70 -14.33 2.18 38.32
CA ASP A 70 -14.52 1.27 37.18
C ASP A 70 -15.11 2.00 35.97
N ALA A 71 -16.07 2.91 36.18
CA ALA A 71 -16.60 3.74 35.11
C ALA A 71 -15.53 4.65 34.49
N LEU A 72 -14.69 5.29 35.30
CA LEU A 72 -13.59 6.14 34.84
C LEU A 72 -12.48 5.34 34.14
N ALA A 73 -12.21 4.12 34.60
CA ALA A 73 -11.25 3.21 33.96
C ALA A 73 -11.70 2.79 32.56
N ARG A 74 -13.02 2.75 32.32
CA ARG A 74 -13.59 2.47 30.99
C ARG A 74 -13.54 3.68 30.06
N LEU A 75 -13.28 4.90 30.52
CA LEU A 75 -13.22 6.05 29.60
C LEU A 75 -12.10 5.85 28.56
N PRO A 76 -12.35 6.17 27.26
CA PRO A 76 -11.36 5.97 26.21
C PRO A 76 -10.01 6.64 26.50
N ARG A 77 -10.03 7.84 27.08
CA ARG A 77 -8.80 8.56 27.44
C ARG A 77 -7.98 7.83 28.51
N SER A 78 -8.64 7.23 29.49
CA SER A 78 -8.00 6.41 30.54
C SER A 78 -7.39 5.14 29.95
N ILE A 79 -8.12 4.47 29.04
CA ILE A 79 -7.64 3.27 28.34
C ILE A 79 -6.39 3.59 27.53
N ILE A 80 -6.40 4.69 26.76
CA ILE A 80 -5.25 5.09 25.92
C ILE A 80 -4.03 5.39 26.80
N ARG A 81 -4.20 6.13 27.91
CA ARG A 81 -3.10 6.42 28.85
C ARG A 81 -2.50 5.15 29.44
N ARG A 82 -3.33 4.18 29.81
CA ARG A 82 -2.86 2.88 30.34
C ARG A 82 -2.05 2.11 29.29
N VAL A 83 -2.51 2.07 28.05
CA VAL A 83 -1.76 1.42 26.95
C VAL A 83 -0.47 2.18 26.64
N ALA A 84 -0.50 3.51 26.68
CA ALA A 84 0.70 4.34 26.48
C ALA A 84 1.80 3.99 27.51
N ALA A 85 1.42 3.89 28.78
CA ALA A 85 2.33 3.47 29.86
C ALA A 85 2.91 2.07 29.64
N GLN A 86 2.11 1.10 29.17
CA GLN A 86 2.58 -0.26 28.86
C GLN A 86 3.62 -0.31 27.73
N HIS A 87 3.55 0.62 26.78
CA HIS A 87 4.45 0.69 25.63
C HIS A 87 5.61 1.69 25.81
N GLY A 88 5.68 2.38 26.95
CA GLY A 88 6.70 3.40 27.22
C GLY A 88 6.58 4.63 26.30
N VAL A 89 5.36 5.01 25.91
CA VAL A 89 5.09 6.17 25.05
C VAL A 89 4.08 7.11 25.73
N THR A 90 3.94 8.34 25.24
CA THR A 90 2.98 9.30 25.79
C THR A 90 1.61 9.17 25.12
N PHE A 91 0.59 9.78 25.75
CA PHE A 91 -0.75 9.86 25.15
C PHE A 91 -0.72 10.58 23.80
N ASP A 92 0.06 11.66 23.71
CA ASP A 92 0.15 12.48 22.51
C ASP A 92 0.86 11.75 21.37
N ASP A 93 1.81 10.85 21.65
CA ASP A 93 2.42 10.00 20.63
C ASP A 93 1.41 9.04 19.99
N ILE A 94 0.48 8.51 20.80
CA ILE A 94 -0.58 7.62 20.32
C ILE A 94 -1.61 8.39 19.49
N VAL A 95 -1.97 9.61 19.88
CA VAL A 95 -2.97 10.41 19.15
C VAL A 95 -2.37 11.13 17.94
N GLY A 96 -1.08 11.48 18.01
CA GLY A 96 -0.36 12.27 17.02
C GLY A 96 -0.18 11.59 15.66
N GLU A 97 0.43 12.32 14.72
CA GLU A 97 0.57 11.90 13.32
C GLU A 97 1.73 10.92 13.09
N ASP A 98 2.71 10.86 13.99
CA ASP A 98 3.94 10.08 13.82
C ASP A 98 3.65 8.59 13.54
N ARG A 99 4.38 8.05 12.56
CA ARG A 99 4.24 6.71 12.00
C ARG A 99 5.44 5.81 12.29
N SER A 100 6.31 6.19 13.23
CA SER A 100 7.34 5.29 13.74
C SER A 100 6.72 3.94 14.17
N VAL A 101 7.47 2.85 13.97
CA VAL A 101 6.97 1.48 14.20
C VAL A 101 6.49 1.31 15.66
N GLN A 102 7.19 1.93 16.60
CA GLN A 102 6.83 1.91 18.03
C GLN A 102 5.47 2.58 18.27
N PHE A 103 5.25 3.78 17.73
CA PHE A 103 3.99 4.52 17.91
C PHE A 103 2.82 3.86 17.18
N VAL A 104 3.06 3.29 15.99
CA VAL A 104 2.02 2.55 15.25
C VAL A 104 1.58 1.32 16.04
N THR A 105 2.51 0.56 16.60
CA THR A 105 2.20 -0.64 17.41
C THR A 105 1.39 -0.28 18.65
N ALA A 106 1.85 0.71 19.44
CA ALA A 106 1.15 1.17 20.64
C ALA A 106 -0.26 1.69 20.32
N ARG A 107 -0.39 2.41 19.20
CA ARG A 107 -1.68 2.94 18.74
C ARG A 107 -2.64 1.85 18.29
N HIS A 108 -2.18 0.84 17.56
CA HIS A 108 -3.02 -0.29 17.19
C HIS A 108 -3.49 -1.07 18.43
N ALA A 109 -2.64 -1.22 19.45
CA ALA A 109 -3.04 -1.80 20.73
C ALA A 109 -4.12 -0.95 21.42
N ALA A 110 -3.94 0.38 21.47
CA ALA A 110 -4.91 1.30 22.07
C ALA A 110 -6.27 1.27 21.35
N ILE A 111 -6.29 1.25 20.01
CA ILE A 111 -7.53 1.14 19.22
C ILE A 111 -8.29 -0.14 19.56
N ARG A 112 -7.59 -1.28 19.65
CA ARG A 112 -8.19 -2.57 20.01
C ARG A 112 -8.77 -2.55 21.43
N ALA A 113 -8.01 -2.04 22.40
CA ALA A 113 -8.47 -1.94 23.79
C ALA A 113 -9.71 -1.03 23.95
N VAL A 114 -9.75 0.10 23.24
CA VAL A 114 -10.93 0.98 23.25
C VAL A 114 -12.14 0.30 22.58
N ARG A 115 -11.92 -0.44 21.48
CA ARG A 115 -12.98 -1.19 20.79
C ARG A 115 -13.56 -2.31 21.65
N GLU A 116 -12.72 -2.99 22.42
CA GLU A 116 -13.12 -4.05 23.37
C GLU A 116 -13.97 -3.48 24.52
N ALA A 117 -13.55 -2.36 25.10
CA ALA A 117 -14.31 -1.69 26.15
C ALA A 117 -15.62 -1.06 25.64
N HIS A 118 -15.66 -0.60 24.39
CA HIS A 118 -16.80 0.09 23.77
C HIS A 118 -17.18 -0.52 22.41
N PRO A 119 -17.82 -1.70 22.39
CA PRO A 119 -18.18 -2.38 21.14
C PRO A 119 -19.23 -1.63 20.31
N THR A 120 -19.95 -0.68 20.91
CA THR A 120 -20.95 0.15 20.23
C THR A 120 -20.35 1.32 19.43
N PHE A 121 -19.06 1.64 19.62
CA PHE A 121 -18.44 2.77 18.93
C PHE A 121 -18.22 2.50 17.44
N SER A 122 -18.75 3.36 16.59
CA SER A 122 -18.49 3.27 15.14
C SER A 122 -17.03 3.53 14.80
N ILE A 123 -16.57 2.99 13.67
CA ILE A 123 -15.19 3.16 13.18
C ILE A 123 -14.84 4.64 12.99
N LYS A 124 -15.78 5.45 12.48
CA LYS A 124 -15.61 6.90 12.34
C LYS A 124 -15.43 7.59 13.71
N ARG A 125 -16.18 7.15 14.72
CA ARG A 125 -16.08 7.68 16.09
C ARG A 125 -14.71 7.35 16.69
N LEU A 126 -14.22 6.13 16.50
CA LEU A 126 -12.85 5.75 16.90
C LEU A 126 -11.81 6.65 16.21
N GLY A 127 -11.93 6.87 14.90
CA GLY A 127 -11.03 7.79 14.17
C GLY A 127 -10.96 9.18 14.80
N ARG A 128 -12.10 9.77 15.19
CA ARG A 128 -12.15 11.07 15.89
C ARG A 128 -11.47 11.06 17.26
N ILE A 129 -11.62 9.98 18.03
CA ILE A 129 -10.95 9.83 19.34
C ILE A 129 -9.43 9.80 19.18
N PHE A 130 -8.93 9.17 18.12
CA PHE A 130 -7.50 9.07 17.80
C PHE A 130 -7.01 10.19 16.86
N GLY A 131 -7.47 11.42 17.07
CA GLY A 131 -6.94 12.60 16.35
C GLY A 131 -7.48 12.78 14.93
N GLY A 132 -8.69 12.29 14.62
CA GLY A 132 -9.31 12.46 13.30
C GLY A 132 -8.79 11.50 12.23
N ARG A 133 -8.25 10.35 12.62
CA ARG A 133 -7.69 9.35 11.69
C ARG A 133 -8.73 8.76 10.74
N ASP A 134 -8.25 8.42 9.53
CA ASP A 134 -9.06 7.82 8.49
C ASP A 134 -9.68 6.47 8.95
N PRO A 135 -10.98 6.23 8.69
CA PRO A 135 -11.65 4.96 9.02
C PRO A 135 -10.96 3.71 8.47
N SER A 136 -10.29 3.78 7.31
CA SER A 136 -9.50 2.68 6.74
C SER A 136 -8.30 2.31 7.62
N SER A 137 -7.63 3.31 8.21
CA SER A 137 -6.52 3.06 9.16
C SER A 137 -7.02 2.38 10.43
N ILE A 138 -8.21 2.77 10.91
CA ILE A 138 -8.85 2.10 12.04
C ILE A 138 -9.22 0.65 11.70
N ARG A 139 -9.75 0.38 10.49
CA ARG A 139 -10.02 -0.99 10.04
C ARG A 139 -8.74 -1.85 10.01
N ASN A 140 -7.65 -1.29 9.52
CA ASN A 140 -6.35 -1.96 9.50
C ASN A 140 -5.89 -2.34 10.92
N ALA A 141 -5.97 -1.40 11.87
CA ALA A 141 -5.62 -1.65 13.27
C ALA A 141 -6.48 -2.74 13.93
N LEU A 142 -7.74 -2.86 13.52
CA LEU A 142 -8.68 -3.88 14.01
C LEU A 142 -8.57 -5.22 13.27
N GLY A 143 -7.69 -5.34 12.26
CA GLY A 143 -7.63 -6.54 11.41
C GLY A 143 -8.90 -6.76 10.57
N LEU A 144 -9.74 -5.73 10.41
CA LEU A 144 -10.98 -5.75 9.64
C LEU A 144 -10.76 -5.38 8.17
N ASN A 145 -9.52 -5.39 7.70
CA ASN A 145 -9.27 -5.19 6.28
C ASN A 145 -10.03 -6.27 5.50
N PRO A 146 -10.70 -5.90 4.39
CA PRO A 146 -11.22 -6.90 3.49
C PRO A 146 -10.06 -7.85 3.19
N ARG A 147 -10.31 -9.17 3.36
CA ARG A 147 -9.33 -10.22 3.05
C ARG A 147 -8.59 -9.80 1.79
N PRO A 148 -7.24 -9.88 1.73
CA PRO A 148 -6.49 -9.47 0.56
C PRO A 148 -7.23 -10.06 -0.62
N ARG A 149 -7.81 -9.20 -1.48
CA ARG A 149 -8.67 -9.61 -2.60
C ARG A 149 -7.96 -10.79 -3.21
N SER A 150 -8.49 -12.00 -3.00
CA SER A 150 -7.69 -13.24 -3.04
C SER A 150 -6.78 -13.13 -4.22
N ALA A 151 -5.48 -12.93 -3.99
CA ALA A 151 -4.51 -12.84 -5.05
C ALA A 151 -4.74 -14.10 -5.85
N ASN A 152 -5.32 -13.91 -7.03
CA ASN A 152 -5.90 -14.88 -7.92
C ASN A 152 -5.39 -16.28 -7.56
N ARG A 153 -6.14 -16.98 -6.68
CA ARG A 153 -5.78 -18.32 -6.23
C ARG A 153 -5.86 -19.12 -7.51
N GLN A 154 -4.73 -19.22 -8.19
CA GLN A 154 -4.56 -19.99 -9.41
C GLN A 154 -5.20 -21.31 -9.06
N LYS A 155 -6.39 -21.54 -9.62
CA LYS A 155 -7.02 -22.84 -9.59
C LYS A 155 -6.04 -23.69 -10.35
N SER A 156 -5.12 -24.34 -9.64
CA SER A 156 -4.46 -25.56 -10.05
C SER A 156 -5.58 -26.60 -10.18
N GLY A 157 -6.41 -26.43 -11.19
CA GLY A 157 -7.39 -27.41 -11.61
C GLY A 157 -6.62 -28.55 -12.22
N VAL A 158 -6.77 -29.72 -11.60
CA VAL A 158 -6.84 -31.04 -12.22
C VAL A 158 -6.20 -31.09 -13.61
N VAL A 159 -4.99 -31.64 -13.68
CA VAL A 159 -4.28 -31.96 -14.92
C VAL A 159 -5.04 -33.07 -15.64
N CYS A 160 -6.05 -32.69 -16.42
CA CYS A 160 -6.60 -33.57 -17.46
C CYS A 160 -5.62 -33.54 -18.63
N ALA A 161 -5.12 -34.71 -19.03
CA ALA A 161 -4.34 -35.02 -20.24
C ALA A 161 -3.76 -33.79 -21.00
N GLU A 162 -2.48 -33.51 -20.68
CA GLU A 162 -1.57 -32.49 -21.22
C GLU A 162 -2.03 -31.73 -22.47
N ALA A 163 -2.96 -30.78 -22.29
CA ALA A 163 -3.14 -29.72 -23.28
C ALA A 163 -1.80 -28.95 -23.40
N PRO A 164 -1.35 -28.61 -24.62
CA PRO A 164 -0.11 -27.86 -24.81
C PRO A 164 -0.18 -26.56 -24.03
N SER A 165 0.90 -26.20 -23.34
CA SER A 165 0.92 -24.96 -22.56
C SER A 165 0.63 -23.75 -23.46
N PRO A 166 0.02 -22.68 -22.94
CA PRO A 166 -0.27 -21.49 -23.74
C PRO A 166 0.97 -20.91 -24.45
N MET A 167 2.16 -21.05 -23.83
CA MET A 167 3.42 -20.63 -24.45
C MET A 167 3.84 -21.52 -25.61
N GLN A 168 3.63 -22.83 -25.54
CA GLN A 168 3.87 -23.74 -26.68
C GLN A 168 2.95 -23.39 -27.84
N ILE A 169 1.67 -23.07 -27.58
CA ILE A 169 0.73 -22.63 -28.63
C ILE A 169 1.22 -21.33 -29.32
N ILE A 170 1.76 -20.38 -28.55
CA ILE A 170 2.35 -19.15 -29.10
C ILE A 170 3.59 -19.46 -29.94
N GLU A 171 4.45 -20.38 -29.49
CA GLU A 171 5.63 -20.80 -30.26
C GLU A 171 5.25 -21.50 -31.57
N ASP A 172 4.30 -22.44 -31.54
CA ASP A 172 3.85 -23.17 -32.73
C ASP A 172 3.22 -22.24 -33.77
N THR A 173 2.38 -21.31 -33.31
CA THR A 173 1.79 -20.27 -34.20
C THR A 173 2.87 -19.33 -34.73
N SER A 174 3.86 -18.96 -33.93
CA SER A 174 4.98 -18.12 -34.41
C SER A 174 5.76 -18.79 -35.55
N ARG A 175 6.02 -20.10 -35.44
CA ARG A 175 6.69 -20.89 -36.49
C ARG A 175 5.83 -20.99 -37.75
N LYS A 176 4.53 -21.25 -37.61
CA LYS A 176 3.57 -21.34 -38.73
C LYS A 176 3.57 -20.06 -39.58
N TYR A 177 3.63 -18.90 -38.95
CA TYR A 177 3.60 -17.60 -39.64
C TYR A 177 4.99 -17.00 -39.92
N SER A 178 6.08 -17.70 -39.55
CA SER A 178 7.45 -17.18 -39.66
C SER A 178 7.66 -15.81 -39.00
N VAL A 179 7.06 -15.62 -37.82
CA VAL A 179 7.19 -14.40 -37.00
C VAL A 179 7.87 -14.72 -35.68
N ALA A 180 8.54 -13.74 -35.05
CA ALA A 180 9.19 -13.97 -33.77
C ALA A 180 8.13 -14.12 -32.64
N PRO A 181 8.30 -15.05 -31.68
CA PRO A 181 7.32 -15.25 -30.59
C PRO A 181 6.99 -13.97 -29.80
N HIS A 182 7.99 -13.12 -29.56
CA HIS A 182 7.81 -11.86 -28.83
C HIS A 182 6.97 -10.84 -29.61
N ASP A 183 6.94 -10.89 -30.95
CA ASP A 183 6.09 -10.02 -31.76
C ASP A 183 4.61 -10.44 -31.69
N VAL A 184 4.36 -11.75 -31.61
CA VAL A 184 3.03 -12.32 -31.40
C VAL A 184 2.45 -11.81 -30.07
N ILE A 185 3.27 -11.82 -29.01
CA ILE A 185 2.91 -11.31 -27.67
C ILE A 185 2.77 -9.78 -27.65
N GLY A 186 3.63 -9.06 -28.37
CA GLY A 186 3.80 -7.62 -28.27
C GLY A 186 2.77 -6.77 -29.01
N ARG A 187 3.17 -5.52 -29.31
CA ARG A 187 2.34 -4.49 -29.95
C ARG A 187 2.71 -4.21 -31.40
N CYS A 188 3.29 -5.19 -32.08
CA CYS A 188 3.59 -5.05 -33.50
C CYS A 188 2.29 -5.12 -34.33
N TYR A 189 2.18 -4.24 -35.33
CA TYR A 189 1.00 -4.06 -36.19
C TYR A 189 1.20 -4.59 -37.61
N VAL A 190 2.17 -5.48 -37.82
CA VAL A 190 2.34 -6.17 -39.10
C VAL A 190 1.18 -7.16 -39.29
N GLU A 191 0.68 -7.28 -40.51
CA GLU A 191 -0.49 -8.12 -40.84
C GLU A 191 -0.26 -9.59 -40.46
N ALA A 192 0.88 -10.17 -40.85
CA ALA A 192 1.26 -11.53 -40.50
C ALA A 192 1.31 -11.76 -38.98
N VAL A 193 1.84 -10.79 -38.22
CA VAL A 193 1.88 -10.85 -36.75
C VAL A 193 0.46 -10.77 -36.15
N SER A 194 -0.42 -9.96 -36.74
CA SER A 194 -1.79 -9.81 -36.28
C SER A 194 -2.60 -11.08 -36.51
N LEU A 195 -2.42 -11.74 -37.65
CA LEU A 195 -2.98 -13.05 -37.95
C LEU A 195 -2.47 -14.13 -36.99
N ALA A 196 -1.15 -14.22 -36.81
CA ALA A 196 -0.54 -15.15 -35.86
C ALA A 196 -1.09 -14.98 -34.45
N ARG A 197 -1.28 -13.73 -34.01
CA ARG A 197 -1.84 -13.40 -32.71
C ARG A 197 -3.32 -13.81 -32.60
N HIS A 198 -4.13 -13.54 -33.63
CA HIS A 198 -5.54 -13.94 -33.64
C HIS A 198 -5.69 -15.46 -33.56
N GLU A 199 -4.87 -16.21 -34.31
CA GLU A 199 -4.87 -17.67 -34.28
C GLU A 199 -4.38 -18.21 -32.93
N ALA A 200 -3.30 -17.64 -32.36
CA ALA A 200 -2.81 -18.02 -31.05
C ALA A 200 -3.87 -17.85 -29.95
N VAL A 201 -4.59 -16.73 -29.95
CA VAL A 201 -5.69 -16.48 -29.01
C VAL A 201 -6.82 -17.51 -29.18
N ALA A 202 -7.19 -17.84 -30.43
CA ALA A 202 -8.21 -18.85 -30.71
C ALA A 202 -7.79 -20.25 -30.24
N ASN A 203 -6.55 -20.65 -30.51
CA ASN A 203 -6.00 -21.95 -30.10
C ASN A 203 -5.87 -22.07 -28.59
N ILE A 204 -5.39 -21.02 -27.89
CA ILE A 204 -5.35 -20.98 -26.43
C ILE A 204 -6.76 -21.12 -25.86
N ARG A 205 -7.76 -20.44 -26.45
CA ARG A 205 -9.14 -20.51 -25.96
C ARG A 205 -9.77 -21.88 -26.17
N ALA A 206 -9.39 -22.58 -27.25
CA ALA A 206 -9.85 -23.94 -27.53
C ALA A 206 -9.19 -24.97 -26.60
N ALA A 207 -7.88 -24.83 -26.35
CA ALA A 207 -7.11 -25.72 -25.49
C ALA A 207 -7.38 -25.49 -23.98
N HIS A 208 -7.67 -24.25 -23.59
CA HIS A 208 -7.87 -23.81 -22.20
C HIS A 208 -9.21 -23.08 -22.02
N PRO A 209 -10.35 -23.79 -22.12
CA PRO A 209 -11.67 -23.19 -21.95
C PRO A 209 -11.86 -22.53 -20.57
N GLU A 210 -11.11 -22.96 -19.56
CA GLU A 210 -11.09 -22.42 -18.19
C GLU A 210 -10.41 -21.05 -18.07
N MET A 211 -9.53 -20.68 -19.01
CA MET A 211 -8.82 -19.39 -18.96
C MET A 211 -9.77 -18.24 -19.33
N THR A 212 -9.93 -17.30 -18.41
CA THR A 212 -10.70 -16.07 -18.66
C THR A 212 -10.04 -15.20 -19.74
N ALA A 213 -10.83 -14.38 -20.45
CA ALA A 213 -10.31 -13.44 -21.43
C ALA A 213 -9.18 -12.55 -20.86
N ARG A 214 -9.31 -12.13 -19.60
CA ARG A 214 -8.27 -11.37 -18.90
C ARG A 214 -6.97 -12.14 -18.70
N GLN A 215 -7.05 -13.43 -18.34
CA GLN A 215 -5.86 -14.27 -18.19
C GLN A 215 -5.16 -14.46 -19.53
N ILE A 216 -5.92 -14.66 -20.61
CA ILE A 216 -5.37 -14.72 -21.97
C ILE A 216 -4.72 -13.38 -22.32
N GLY A 217 -5.41 -12.25 -22.13
CA GLY A 217 -4.89 -10.91 -22.41
C GLY A 217 -3.59 -10.58 -21.67
N ASN A 218 -3.42 -11.08 -20.44
CA ASN A 218 -2.18 -10.94 -19.67
C ASN A 218 -0.98 -11.66 -20.32
N LEU A 219 -1.20 -12.73 -21.09
CA LEU A 219 -0.13 -13.38 -21.86
C LEU A 219 0.36 -12.52 -23.03
N PHE A 220 -0.46 -11.57 -23.49
CA PHE A 220 -0.16 -10.68 -24.62
C PHE A 220 0.12 -9.25 -24.12
N ASP A 221 1.10 -9.07 -23.23
CA ASP A 221 1.50 -7.73 -22.72
C ASP A 221 0.35 -6.96 -22.02
N GLY A 222 -0.49 -7.67 -21.27
CA GLY A 222 -1.56 -7.06 -20.46
C GLY A 222 -2.72 -6.49 -21.27
N ARG A 223 -3.03 -7.04 -22.45
CA ARG A 223 -4.14 -6.58 -23.29
C ARG A 223 -5.50 -6.74 -22.60
N SER A 224 -6.41 -5.82 -22.88
CA SER A 224 -7.78 -5.81 -22.33
C SER A 224 -8.64 -6.96 -22.83
N ASP A 225 -9.73 -7.28 -22.12
CA ASP A 225 -10.70 -8.31 -22.52
C ASP A 225 -11.29 -8.09 -23.94
N ASN A 226 -11.48 -6.83 -24.33
CA ASN A 226 -11.97 -6.46 -25.67
C ASN A 226 -11.05 -6.93 -26.80
N PHE A 227 -9.73 -7.00 -26.54
CA PHE A 227 -8.77 -7.46 -27.52
C PHE A 227 -8.96 -8.96 -27.80
N VAL A 228 -9.18 -9.78 -26.77
CA VAL A 228 -9.45 -11.21 -26.93
C VAL A 228 -10.76 -11.43 -27.69
N ALA A 229 -11.81 -10.68 -27.35
CA ALA A 229 -13.08 -10.73 -28.07
C ALA A 229 -12.92 -10.38 -29.56
N HIS A 230 -12.14 -9.34 -29.88
CA HIS A 230 -11.83 -8.94 -31.25
C HIS A 230 -11.11 -10.04 -32.03
N CYS A 231 -10.09 -10.68 -31.44
CA CYS A 231 -9.35 -11.77 -32.08
C CYS A 231 -10.27 -12.94 -32.44
N LEU A 232 -11.13 -13.35 -31.49
CA LEU A 232 -12.07 -14.45 -31.70
C LEU A 232 -13.14 -14.10 -32.75
N ALA A 233 -13.63 -12.86 -32.76
CA ALA A 233 -14.58 -12.39 -33.77
C ALA A 233 -13.95 -12.37 -35.18
N TYR A 234 -12.69 -11.98 -35.28
CA TYR A 234 -11.94 -12.01 -36.54
C TYR A 234 -11.82 -13.44 -37.08
N MET A 235 -11.38 -14.39 -36.26
CA MET A 235 -11.22 -15.79 -36.70
C MET A 235 -12.53 -16.45 -37.13
N ARG A 236 -13.66 -16.09 -36.51
CA ARG A 236 -14.99 -16.58 -36.94
C ARG A 236 -15.45 -16.03 -38.29
N ARG A 237 -14.93 -14.89 -38.73
CA ARG A 237 -15.26 -14.31 -40.05
C ARG A 237 -14.37 -14.85 -41.16
N ALA A 238 -13.20 -15.35 -40.81
CA ALA A 238 -12.22 -15.88 -41.77
C ALA A 238 -12.41 -17.38 -42.08
N ALA A 239 -13.23 -18.09 -41.29
CA ALA A 239 -13.62 -19.48 -41.49
C ALA A 239 -14.93 -19.57 -42.27
#